data_AF-A0A966KXM4-F1
#
_entry.id   AF-A0A966KXM4-F1
#
_cell.length_a   1.000
_cell.length_b   1.000
_cell.length_c   1.000
_cell.angle_alpha   90.00
_cell.angle_beta   90.00
_cell.angle_gamma   90.00
#
_symmetry.space_group_name_H-M   'P 1'
#
loop_
_entity.id
_entity.type
_entity.pdbx_description
1 polymer ?
#
loop_
_entity_poly.entity_id
_entity_poly.type
_entity_poly.pdbx_seq_one_letter_code
_entity_poly.pdbx_strand_id
1 'polypeptide(L)'
;HRTADPTPNCLMRIRALSVFEHVVYHCWVVDPTDPERPTLEVEALLRDGDADAGPLLLSIADYITMVGGLDNARPCLDRFRADGRIVDHLGVPHLAFPLWTPVVDAG
;
A
#
# COMPACT_ATOMS: atom_id res chain seq x y z
N HIS A 1 -26.29 -10.19 -25.66
CA HIS A 1 -24.87 -9.81 -25.54
C HIS A 1 -24.64 -9.26 -24.14
N ARG A 2 -24.01 -10.04 -23.26
CA ARG A 2 -23.57 -9.60 -21.92
C ARG A 2 -22.11 -9.20 -22.08
N THR A 3 -21.80 -7.91 -21.96
CA THR A 3 -20.42 -7.41 -21.85
C THR A 3 -19.79 -8.10 -20.65
N ALA A 4 -18.63 -8.74 -20.87
CA ALA A 4 -17.82 -9.25 -19.78
C ALA A 4 -17.40 -8.06 -18.92
N ASP A 5 -17.81 -8.08 -17.65
CA ASP A 5 -17.23 -7.24 -16.60
C ASP A 5 -15.72 -7.53 -16.60
N PRO A 6 -14.82 -6.54 -16.74
CA PRO A 6 -13.40 -6.81 -16.58
C PRO A 6 -13.22 -7.48 -15.22
N THR A 7 -12.57 -8.63 -15.20
CA THR A 7 -12.22 -9.33 -13.96
C THR A 7 -11.68 -8.27 -13.00
N PRO A 8 -12.22 -8.13 -11.77
CA PRO A 8 -11.68 -7.17 -10.83
C PRO A 8 -10.19 -7.48 -10.75
N ASN A 9 -9.38 -6.45 -10.98
CA ASN A 9 -7.93 -6.58 -10.93
C ASN A 9 -7.63 -7.09 -9.53
N CYS A 10 -7.31 -8.38 -9.39
CA CYS A 10 -7.21 -9.13 -8.14
C CYS A 10 -5.97 -8.74 -7.32
N LEU A 11 -5.71 -7.44 -7.21
CA LEU A 11 -4.56 -6.84 -6.55
C LEU A 11 -4.76 -6.88 -5.03
N MET A 12 -3.68 -7.06 -4.27
CA MET A 12 -3.74 -6.78 -2.84
C MET A 12 -4.10 -5.31 -2.62
N ARG A 13 -5.07 -5.03 -1.75
CA ARG A 13 -5.50 -3.68 -1.41
C ARG A 13 -5.25 -3.43 0.07
N ILE A 14 -4.53 -2.35 0.35
CA ILE A 14 -4.21 -1.90 1.70
C ILE A 14 -4.92 -0.58 1.93
N ARG A 15 -5.57 -0.44 3.09
CA ARG A 15 -6.23 0.81 3.47
C ARG A 15 -5.47 1.52 4.57
N ALA A 16 -5.01 2.73 4.29
CA ALA A 16 -4.39 3.64 5.24
C ALA A 16 -5.46 4.48 5.95
N LEU A 17 -5.48 4.40 7.27
CA LEU A 17 -6.39 5.13 8.16
C LEU A 17 -5.76 6.40 8.74
N SER A 18 -4.43 6.47 8.75
CA SER A 18 -3.66 7.61 9.25
C SER A 18 -2.38 7.76 8.46
N VAL A 19 -2.16 8.96 7.93
CA VAL A 19 -0.97 9.37 7.18
C VAL A 19 -0.48 10.68 7.77
N PHE A 20 0.83 10.79 7.98
CA PHE A 20 1.46 12.04 8.38
C PHE A 20 2.85 12.11 7.78
N GLU A 21 3.19 13.25 7.15
CA GLU A 21 4.47 13.45 6.46
C GLU A 21 4.87 12.24 5.58
N HIS A 22 3.96 11.81 4.70
CA HIS A 22 4.11 10.66 3.80
C HIS A 22 4.08 9.28 4.44
N VAL A 23 4.18 9.15 5.75
CA VAL A 23 4.25 7.85 6.42
C VAL A 23 2.85 7.36 6.81
N VAL A 24 2.55 6.11 6.45
CA VAL A 24 1.34 5.41 6.87
C VAL A 24 1.58 4.84 8.28
N TYR A 25 0.79 5.27 9.25
CA TYR A 25 0.90 4.82 10.65
C TYR A 25 -0.09 3.72 11.01
N HIS A 26 -1.29 3.78 10.44
CA HIS A 26 -2.35 2.82 10.72
C HIS A 26 -2.92 2.34 9.40
N CYS A 27 -2.93 1.02 9.18
CA CYS A 27 -3.49 0.42 8.00
C CYS A 27 -3.99 -1.00 8.24
N TRP A 28 -4.73 -1.54 7.27
CA TRP A 28 -5.15 -2.93 7.24
C TRP A 28 -5.31 -3.44 5.81
N VAL A 29 -5.27 -4.76 5.63
CA VAL A 29 -5.47 -5.42 4.35
C VAL A 29 -6.96 -5.57 4.05
N VAL A 30 -7.42 -4.93 2.98
CA VAL A 30 -8.82 -5.01 2.50
C VAL A 30 -9.03 -6.25 1.66
N ASP A 31 -8.05 -6.55 0.81
CA ASP A 31 -8.07 -7.69 -0.11
C ASP A 31 -6.64 -8.25 -0.18
N PRO A 32 -6.40 -9.54 0.14
CA PRO A 32 -5.06 -10.14 0.12
C PRO A 32 -4.71 -10.83 -1.21
N THR A 33 -5.51 -10.72 -2.27
CA THR A 33 -5.47 -11.66 -3.42
C THR A 33 -4.15 -11.70 -4.21
N ASP A 34 -3.44 -10.58 -4.39
CA ASP A 34 -2.13 -10.54 -5.07
C ASP A 34 -1.13 -9.66 -4.29
N PRO A 35 -0.43 -10.24 -3.30
CA PRO A 35 0.47 -9.49 -2.44
C PRO A 35 1.68 -8.91 -3.18
N GLU A 36 2.05 -9.44 -4.37
CA GLU A 36 3.15 -8.90 -5.17
C GLU A 36 2.79 -7.59 -5.88
N ARG A 37 1.50 -7.23 -5.92
CA ARG A 37 1.02 -6.01 -6.56
C ARG A 37 0.10 -5.21 -5.63
N PRO A 38 0.61 -4.75 -4.48
CA PRO A 38 -0.22 -4.03 -3.54
C PRO A 38 -0.55 -2.64 -4.07
N THR A 39 -1.80 -2.22 -3.87
CA THR A 39 -2.27 -0.85 -4.04
C THR A 39 -2.63 -0.24 -2.68
N LEU A 40 -2.62 1.10 -2.63
CA LEU A 40 -2.91 1.85 -1.41
C LEU A 40 -4.18 2.69 -1.59
N GLU A 41 -5.16 2.42 -0.73
CA GLU A 41 -6.34 3.25 -0.53
C GLU A 41 -6.12 4.12 0.71
N VAL A 42 -6.53 5.39 0.64
CA VAL A 42 -6.36 6.34 1.75
C VAL A 42 -7.74 6.79 2.24
N GLU A 43 -8.08 6.38 3.45
CA GLU A 43 -9.25 6.84 4.21
C GLU A 43 -8.88 7.97 5.18
N ALA A 44 -7.58 8.14 5.45
CA ALA A 44 -7.08 9.19 6.33
C ALA A 44 -7.53 10.59 5.90
N LEU A 45 -7.89 11.43 6.88
CA LEU A 45 -8.02 12.87 6.67
C LEU A 45 -6.63 13.48 6.46
N LEU A 46 -6.33 13.89 5.22
CA LEU A 46 -5.04 14.46 4.84
C LEU A 46 -5.02 15.98 5.05
N ARG A 47 -3.87 16.50 5.48
CA ARG A 47 -3.51 17.91 5.47
C ARG A 47 -2.46 18.17 4.39
N ASP A 48 -2.25 19.44 4.06
CA ASP A 48 -1.15 19.87 3.21
C ASP A 48 0.18 19.33 3.77
N GLY A 49 1.00 18.70 2.92
CA GLY A 49 2.23 18.04 3.33
C GLY A 49 2.11 16.56 3.68
N ASP A 50 0.91 16.00 3.89
CA ASP A 50 0.78 14.60 4.30
C ASP A 50 0.97 13.61 3.13
N ALA A 51 0.64 14.00 1.90
CA ALA A 51 0.64 13.10 0.75
C ALA A 51 1.03 13.73 -0.61
N ASP A 52 1.39 15.01 -0.62
CA ASP A 52 1.56 15.83 -1.84
C ASP A 52 3.02 16.04 -2.27
N ALA A 53 3.99 15.94 -1.36
CA ALA A 53 5.42 16.09 -1.66
C ALA A 53 6.17 14.80 -2.10
N GLY A 54 5.48 13.68 -2.35
CA GLY A 54 6.14 12.40 -2.64
C GLY A 54 5.26 11.15 -2.46
N PRO A 55 5.83 9.95 -2.65
CA PRO A 55 5.11 8.68 -2.45
C PRO A 55 4.67 8.52 -0.99
N LEU A 56 3.60 7.77 -0.77
CA LEU A 56 3.25 7.30 0.57
C LEU A 56 4.09 6.09 0.95
N LEU A 57 4.50 6.03 2.20
CA LEU A 57 5.48 5.09 2.73
C LEU A 57 4.81 4.18 3.75
N LEU A 58 4.73 2.89 3.43
CA LEU A 58 4.27 1.85 4.34
C LEU A 58 5.48 1.11 4.90
N SER A 59 5.56 0.91 6.22
CA SER A 59 6.70 0.18 6.78
C SER A 59 6.74 -1.26 6.25
N ILE A 60 7.94 -1.79 5.98
CA ILE A 60 8.07 -3.20 5.56
C ILE A 60 7.57 -4.15 6.66
N ALA A 61 7.65 -3.76 7.93
CA ALA A 61 7.15 -4.53 9.06
C ALA A 61 5.61 -4.68 9.02
N ASP A 62 4.87 -3.61 8.71
CA ASP A 62 3.42 -3.67 8.58
C ASP A 62 3.02 -4.53 7.38
N TYR A 63 3.72 -4.37 6.25
CA TYR A 63 3.50 -5.21 5.07
C TYR A 63 3.71 -6.70 5.38
N ILE A 64 4.83 -7.05 6.04
CA ILE A 64 5.12 -8.44 6.48
C ILE A 64 3.97 -8.97 7.36
N THR A 65 3.48 -8.15 8.27
CA THR A 65 2.38 -8.52 9.16
C THR A 65 1.10 -8.78 8.37
N MET A 66 0.76 -7.92 7.41
CA MET A 66 -0.45 -8.04 6.57
C MET A 66 -0.44 -9.28 5.68
N VAL A 67 0.71 -9.72 5.19
CA VAL A 67 0.82 -10.95 4.38
C VAL A 67 1.01 -12.22 5.23
N GLY A 68 0.90 -12.10 6.55
CA GLY A 68 0.94 -13.25 7.46
C GLY A 68 2.34 -13.74 7.83
N GLY A 69 3.36 -12.90 7.73
CA GLY A 69 4.72 -13.17 8.20
C GLY A 69 5.78 -13.18 7.11
N LEU A 70 7.04 -13.29 7.56
CA LEU A 70 8.21 -13.08 6.69
C LEU A 70 8.29 -14.11 5.56
N ASP A 71 7.94 -15.37 5.82
CA ASP A 71 8.02 -16.43 4.81
C ASP A 71 7.12 -16.15 3.60
N ASN A 72 5.92 -15.61 3.84
CA ASN A 72 5.01 -15.20 2.77
C ASN A 72 5.47 -13.89 2.10
N ALA A 73 6.13 -13.01 2.84
CA ALA A 73 6.57 -11.70 2.34
C ALA A 73 7.80 -11.80 1.44
N ARG A 74 8.71 -12.77 1.67
CA ARG A 74 10.03 -12.82 1.00
C ARG A 74 9.97 -12.70 -0.53
N PRO A 75 9.12 -13.46 -1.27
CA PRO A 75 9.03 -13.33 -2.72
C PRO A 75 8.61 -11.91 -3.15
N CYS A 76 7.66 -11.31 -2.43
CA CYS A 76 7.18 -9.95 -2.70
C CYS A 76 8.29 -8.91 -2.43
N LEU A 77 9.02 -9.05 -1.32
CA LEU A 77 10.10 -8.15 -0.95
C LEU A 77 11.24 -8.16 -1.96
N ASP A 78 11.61 -9.33 -2.48
CA ASP A 78 12.66 -9.44 -3.50
C ASP A 78 12.25 -8.73 -4.80
N ARG A 79 10.98 -8.90 -5.20
CA ARG A 79 10.40 -8.17 -6.33
C ARG A 79 10.38 -6.66 -6.09
N PHE A 80 9.91 -6.18 -4.93
CA PHE A 80 9.88 -4.76 -4.62
C PHE A 80 11.27 -4.12 -4.62
N ARG A 81 12.31 -4.86 -4.18
CA ARG A 81 13.70 -4.39 -4.29
C ARG A 81 14.13 -4.28 -5.75
N ALA A 82 13.84 -5.29 -6.56
CA ALA A 82 14.15 -5.26 -8.00
C ALA A 82 13.44 -4.11 -8.72
N ASP A 83 12.21 -3.80 -8.32
CA ASP A 83 11.41 -2.70 -8.86
C ASP A 83 11.78 -1.32 -8.26
N GLY A 84 12.77 -1.25 -7.36
CA GLY A 84 13.20 0.00 -6.70
C GLY A 84 12.15 0.62 -5.78
N ARG A 85 11.19 -0.17 -5.29
CA ARG A 85 10.07 0.28 -4.45
C ARG A 85 10.37 0.26 -2.95
N ILE A 86 11.46 -0.37 -2.52
CA ILE A 86 11.89 -0.30 -1.11
C ILE A 86 12.82 0.89 -0.94
N VAL A 87 12.43 1.84 -0.09
CA VAL A 87 13.19 3.06 0.22
C VAL A 87 13.54 3.11 1.69
N ASP A 88 14.66 3.74 2.02
CA ASP A 88 14.97 4.12 3.40
C ASP A 88 14.29 5.45 3.73
N HIS A 89 13.62 5.49 4.88
CA HIS A 89 13.13 6.74 5.46
C HIS A 89 13.46 6.73 6.95
N LEU A 90 14.34 7.65 7.36
CA LEU A 90 14.84 7.79 8.74
C LEU A 90 15.47 6.49 9.29
N GLY A 91 16.16 5.72 8.44
CA GLY A 91 16.80 4.46 8.84
C GLY A 91 15.86 3.26 8.91
N VAL A 92 14.62 3.40 8.47
CA VAL A 92 13.61 2.33 8.44
C VAL A 92 13.21 2.03 6.99
N PRO A 93 13.20 0.76 6.56
CA PRO A 93 12.79 0.39 5.21
C PRO A 93 11.27 0.48 5.06
N HIS A 94 10.83 1.16 3.99
CA HIS A 94 9.44 1.33 3.62
C HIS A 94 9.18 0.87 2.19
N LEU A 95 7.99 0.33 1.95
CA LEU A 95 7.43 0.14 0.62
C LEU A 95 6.81 1.46 0.15
N ALA A 96 7.31 1.99 -0.96
CA ALA A 96 6.81 3.22 -1.56
C ALA A 96 5.58 2.96 -2.45
N PHE A 97 4.59 3.84 -2.29
CA PHE A 97 3.38 3.94 -3.10
C PHE A 97 3.34 5.31 -3.78
N PRO A 98 3.89 5.45 -5.01
CA PRO A 98 3.85 6.69 -5.76
C PRO A 98 2.43 7.09 -6.18
N LEU A 99 1.53 6.11 -6.27
CA LEU A 99 0.13 6.29 -6.59
C LEU A 99 -0.72 5.66 -5.48
N TRP A 100 -1.78 6.37 -5.11
CA TRP A 100 -2.78 5.95 -4.13
C TRP A 100 -4.14 6.54 -4.53
N THR A 101 -5.21 5.97 -3.99
CA THR A 101 -6.58 6.41 -4.27
C THR A 101 -7.30 6.80 -2.99
N PRO A 102 -7.99 7.95 -2.92
CA PRO A 102 -8.84 8.27 -1.78
C PRO A 102 -10.01 7.29 -1.70
N VAL A 103 -10.39 6.90 -0.48
CA VAL A 103 -11.66 6.23 -0.24
C VAL A 103 -12.74 7.31 -0.24
N VAL A 104 -13.68 7.22 -1.18
CA VAL A 104 -14.84 8.11 -1.22
C VAL A 104 -15.98 7.38 -0.54
N ASP A 105 -16.40 7.83 0.63
CA ASP A 105 -17.62 7.33 1.23
C ASP A 105 -18.80 7.75 0.34
N ALA A 106 -19.52 6.77 -0.20
CA ALA A 106 -20.84 7.01 -0.75
C ALA A 106 -21.78 7.28 0.43
N GLY A 107 -21.96 8.57 0.75
CA GLY A 107 -22.92 9.02 1.77
C GLY A 107 -24.36 8.61 1.50
#